data_AF-A0A377Q6D5-F1
#
_entry.id   AF-A0A377Q6D5-F1
#
_cell.length_a   1.000
_cell.length_b   1.000
_cell.length_c   1.000
_cell.angle_alpha   90.00
_cell.angle_beta   90.00
_cell.angle_gamma   90.00
#
_symmetry.space_group_name_H-M   'P 1'
#
loop_
_entity.id
_entity.type
_entity.pdbx_description
1 polymer ?
#
loop_
_entity_poly.entity_id
_entity_poly.type
_entity_poly.pdbx_seq_one_letter_code
_entity_poly.pdbx_strand_id
1 'polypeptide(L)'
;MPEAKNETWSMDFMHDQWADGRSIRLFDVIDDFNREGLGIEVDFSLPAKRVIRSLNQIIEWHGSLSEFDQIMDLNILVPLKELVRAKID
;
A
#
# COMPACT_ATOMS: atom_id res chain seq x y z
N MET A 1 12.47 5.50 -14.55
CA MET A 1 12.78 5.43 -13.11
C MET A 1 12.30 6.74 -12.52
N PRO A 2 11.70 6.74 -11.31
CA PRO A 2 11.18 7.96 -10.69
C PRO A 2 12.28 9.02 -10.54
N GLU A 3 11.93 10.29 -10.71
CA GLU A 3 12.83 11.45 -10.64
C GLU A 3 12.67 12.23 -9.33
N ALA A 4 11.57 12.02 -8.61
CA ALA A 4 11.31 12.61 -7.30
C ALA A 4 10.58 11.64 -6.35
N LYS A 5 10.61 11.99 -5.05
CA LYS A 5 9.81 11.30 -4.02
C LYS A 5 8.32 11.40 -4.34
N ASN A 6 7.56 10.38 -3.95
CA ASN A 6 6.11 10.27 -4.13
C ASN A 6 5.65 10.37 -5.60
N GLU A 7 6.50 9.99 -6.55
CA GLU A 7 6.06 9.78 -7.95
C GLU A 7 5.61 8.35 -8.20
N THR A 8 6.27 7.37 -7.58
CA THR A 8 5.92 5.96 -7.74
C THR A 8 6.21 5.21 -6.45
N TRP A 9 5.25 4.40 -6.03
CA TRP A 9 5.40 3.49 -4.90
C TRP A 9 5.28 2.04 -5.38
N SER A 10 6.15 1.20 -4.85
CA SER A 10 6.04 -0.25 -4.95
C SER A 10 5.34 -0.79 -3.70
N MET A 11 4.49 -1.79 -3.90
CA MET A 11 3.72 -2.44 -2.84
C MET A 11 3.80 -3.95 -3.04
N ASP A 12 3.97 -4.69 -1.96
CA ASP A 12 4.05 -6.15 -2.01
C ASP A 12 3.22 -6.80 -0.88
N PHE A 13 2.84 -8.06 -1.12
CA PHE A 13 2.20 -8.92 -0.13
C PHE A 13 3.05 -10.15 0.09
N MET A 14 3.58 -10.27 1.30
CA MET A 14 4.35 -11.44 1.70
C MET A 14 3.55 -12.34 2.65
N HIS A 15 3.88 -13.63 2.64
CA HIS A 15 3.39 -14.62 3.59
C HIS A 15 4.60 -15.30 4.23
N ASP A 16 4.62 -15.29 5.56
CA ASP A 16 5.65 -15.97 6.34
C ASP A 16 5.01 -16.82 7.46
N GLN A 17 5.81 -17.63 8.15
CA GLN A 17 5.37 -18.50 9.24
C GLN A 17 6.19 -18.25 10.51
N TRP A 18 5.50 -18.03 11.62
CA TRP A 18 6.14 -17.97 12.93
C TRP A 18 6.65 -19.33 13.39
N ALA A 19 7.55 -19.31 14.38
CA ALA A 19 8.16 -20.51 14.96
C ALA A 19 7.12 -21.50 15.55
N ASP A 20 5.91 -21.04 15.85
CA ASP A 20 4.80 -21.87 16.34
C ASP A 20 3.88 -22.41 15.22
N GLY A 21 4.25 -22.19 13.95
CA GLY A 21 3.52 -22.66 12.79
C GLY A 21 2.38 -21.75 12.34
N ARG A 22 2.10 -20.63 13.02
CA ARG A 22 1.07 -19.68 12.57
C ARG A 22 1.56 -18.85 11.39
N SER A 23 0.74 -18.77 10.36
CA SER A 23 0.98 -17.96 9.17
C SER A 23 0.71 -16.48 9.43
N ILE A 24 1.65 -15.61 9.07
CA ILE A 24 1.49 -14.16 9.07
C ILE A 24 1.52 -13.61 7.65
N ARG A 25 0.79 -12.53 7.43
CA ARG A 25 0.71 -11.80 6.17
C ARG A 25 1.28 -10.41 6.39
N LEU A 26 2.08 -9.95 5.45
CA LEU A 26 2.69 -8.64 5.47
C LEU A 26 2.23 -7.88 4.23
N PHE A 27 1.99 -6.58 4.41
CA PHE A 27 1.76 -5.63 3.34
C PHE A 27 2.72 -4.47 3.53
N ASP A 28 3.68 -4.33 2.62
CA ASP A 28 4.70 -3.29 2.65
C ASP A 28 4.52 -2.31 1.48
N VAL A 29 4.89 -1.06 1.74
CA VAL A 29 4.84 0.04 0.78
C VAL A 29 6.17 0.78 0.83
N ILE A 30 6.80 0.95 -0.33
CA ILE A 30 8.12 1.57 -0.48
C ILE A 30 8.06 2.64 -1.58
N ASP A 31 8.72 3.77 -1.33
CA ASP A 31 8.96 4.79 -2.36
C ASP A 31 10.09 4.35 -3.31
N ASP A 32 9.82 4.36 -4.61
CA ASP A 32 10.77 3.83 -5.59
C ASP A 32 11.93 4.79 -5.92
N PHE A 33 11.81 6.08 -5.61
CA PHE A 33 12.87 7.06 -5.81
C PHE A 33 13.96 6.92 -4.75
N ASN A 34 13.59 6.98 -3.47
CA ASN A 34 14.56 6.99 -2.37
C ASN A 34 14.63 5.68 -1.58
N ARG A 35 13.82 4.68 -1.94
CA ARG A 35 13.74 3.37 -1.26
C ARG A 35 13.33 3.46 0.21
N GLU A 36 12.59 4.52 0.58
CA GLU A 36 12.03 4.69 1.91
C GLU A 36 10.83 3.77 2.13
N GLY A 37 10.83 3.01 3.22
CA GLY A 37 9.68 2.22 3.64
C GLY A 37 8.61 3.14 4.23
N LEU A 38 7.53 3.33 3.50
CA LEU A 38 6.44 4.24 3.86
C LEU A 38 5.47 3.61 4.87
N GLY A 39 5.35 2.29 4.87
CA GLY A 39 4.57 1.58 5.86
C GLY A 39 4.65 0.07 5.72
N ILE A 40 4.37 -0.61 6.83
CA ILE A 40 4.25 -2.07 6.87
C ILE A 40 3.07 -2.45 7.78
N GLU A 41 2.14 -3.24 7.27
CA GLU A 41 1.05 -3.84 8.04
C GLU A 41 1.30 -5.34 8.16
N VAL A 42 1.27 -5.86 9.39
CA VAL A 42 1.47 -7.29 9.67
C VAL A 42 0.28 -7.81 10.46
N ASP A 43 -0.34 -8.89 9.98
CA ASP A 43 -1.41 -9.58 10.70
C ASP A 43 -1.57 -11.03 10.23
N PHE A 44 -2.32 -11.86 10.93
CA PHE A 44 -2.69 -13.21 10.48
C PHE A 44 -3.62 -13.18 9.25
N SER A 45 -4.31 -12.08 9.00
CA SER A 45 -5.10 -11.86 7.78
C SER A 45 -5.11 -10.39 7.36
N LEU A 46 -5.04 -10.14 6.05
CA LEU A 46 -5.07 -8.79 5.47
C LEU A 46 -6.28 -8.62 4.55
N PRO A 47 -7.50 -8.41 5.12
CA PRO A 47 -8.67 -8.10 4.30
C PRO A 47 -8.47 -6.73 3.63
N ALA A 48 -9.10 -6.51 2.46
CA ALA A 48 -8.97 -5.26 1.70
C ALA A 48 -9.26 -4.00 2.53
N LYS A 49 -10.23 -4.04 3.45
CA LYS A 49 -10.53 -2.91 4.36
C LYS A 49 -9.31 -2.52 5.21
N ARG A 50 -8.49 -3.48 5.60
CA ARG A 50 -7.29 -3.24 6.40
C ARG A 50 -6.19 -2.61 5.55
N VAL A 51 -5.96 -3.16 4.35
CA VAL A 51 -5.01 -2.60 3.36
C VAL A 51 -5.37 -1.15 3.02
N ILE A 52 -6.64 -0.87 2.72
CA ILE A 52 -7.12 0.50 2.41
C ILE A 52 -6.86 1.44 3.59
N ARG A 53 -7.09 1.00 4.83
CA ARG A 53 -6.83 1.81 6.01
C ARG A 53 -5.34 2.13 6.15
N SER A 54 -4.46 1.14 5.98
CA SER A 54 -3.01 1.33 6.04
C SER A 54 -2.53 2.29 4.95
N LEU A 55 -3.05 2.16 3.72
CA LEU A 55 -2.75 3.09 2.62
C LEU A 55 -3.20 4.52 2.92
N ASN A 56 -4.42 4.71 3.44
CA ASN A 56 -4.90 6.04 3.81
C ASN A 56 -4.00 6.71 4.85
N GLN A 57 -3.54 5.94 5.84
CA GLN A 57 -2.64 6.43 6.89
C GLN A 57 -1.26 6.80 6.33
N ILE A 58 -0.73 6.00 5.40
CA ILE A 58 0.54 6.30 4.72
C ILE A 58 0.41 7.60 3.93
N ILE A 59 -0.68 7.79 3.20
CA ILE A 59 -0.95 9.03 2.43
C ILE A 59 -1.06 10.23 3.37
N GLU A 60 -1.73 10.10 4.51
CA GLU A 60 -1.86 11.18 5.49
C GLU A 60 -0.49 11.62 6.06
N TRP A 61 0.45 10.69 6.21
CA TRP A 61 1.76 10.97 6.83
C TRP A 61 2.83 11.39 5.82
N HIS A 62 2.85 10.78 4.64
CA HIS A 62 3.92 10.95 3.65
C HIS A 62 3.49 11.78 2.43
N GLY A 63 2.20 12.10 2.31
CA GLY A 63 1.60 12.69 1.12
C GLY A 63 1.12 11.63 0.12
N SER A 64 0.42 12.07 -0.91
CA SER A 64 -0.08 11.24 -2.00
C SER A 64 0.91 11.16 -3.16
N LEU A 65 0.75 10.13 -3.98
CA LEU A 65 1.39 10.04 -5.28
C LEU A 65 0.90 11.15 -6.20
N SER A 66 1.79 11.73 -7.02
CA SER A 66 1.43 12.81 -7.96
C SER A 66 0.33 12.42 -8.97
N GLU A 67 0.26 11.15 -9.38
CA GLU A 67 -0.85 10.61 -10.18
C GLU A 67 -2.12 10.33 -9.36
N PHE A 68 -1.99 10.01 -8.07
CA PHE A 68 -3.15 9.79 -7.20
C PHE A 68 -3.90 11.08 -6.91
N ASP A 69 -3.21 12.23 -6.88
CA ASP A 69 -3.86 13.54 -6.77
C ASP A 69 -4.82 13.82 -7.93
N GLN A 70 -4.52 13.35 -9.15
CA GLN A 70 -5.41 13.47 -10.32
C GLN A 70 -6.64 12.53 -10.23
N ILE A 71 -6.49 11.42 -9.51
CA ILE A 71 -7.54 10.41 -9.33
C ILE A 71 -8.46 10.76 -8.15
N MET A 72 -8.01 11.57 -7.18
CA MET A 72 -8.76 11.96 -5.99
C MET A 72 -9.88 12.99 -6.22
N ASP A 73 -10.01 13.57 -7.42
CA ASP A 73 -11.13 14.49 -7.76
C ASP A 73 -12.49 13.78 -7.88
N LEU A 74 -12.56 12.46 -7.77
CA LEU A 74 -13.82 11.70 -7.85
C LEU A 74 -13.91 10.61 -6.77
N ASN A 75 -14.58 10.93 -5.66
CA ASN A 75 -15.14 10.00 -4.67
C ASN A 75 -14.16 8.93 -4.09
N ILE A 76 -13.82 9.15 -2.82
CA ILE A 76 -12.83 8.51 -1.92
C ILE A 76 -12.86 6.95 -1.83
N LEU A 77 -13.75 6.25 -2.54
CA LEU A 77 -13.95 4.80 -2.42
C LEU A 77 -13.79 4.00 -3.72
N VAL A 78 -13.79 4.64 -4.88
CA VAL A 78 -13.78 3.92 -6.18
C VAL A 78 -12.35 3.62 -6.66
N PRO A 79 -11.39 4.56 -6.62
CA PRO A 79 -10.09 4.30 -7.22
C PRO A 79 -9.21 3.32 -6.44
N LEU A 80 -9.22 3.41 -5.11
CA LEU A 80 -8.51 2.48 -4.22
C LEU A 80 -9.01 1.05 -4.36
N LYS A 81 -10.32 0.84 -4.58
CA LYS A 81 -10.88 -0.50 -4.79
C LYS A 81 -10.46 -1.09 -6.13
N GLU A 82 -10.44 -0.29 -7.20
CA GLU A 82 -10.01 -0.76 -8.52
C GLU A 82 -8.51 -1.05 -8.55
N LEU A 83 -7.68 -0.23 -7.90
CA LEU A 83 -6.23 -0.46 -7.82
C LEU A 83 -5.88 -1.71 -6.99
N VAL A 84 -6.59 -1.92 -5.87
CA VAL A 84 -6.45 -3.12 -5.05
C VAL A 84 -6.98 -4.35 -5.78
N ARG A 85 -8.05 -4.22 -6.57
CA ARG A 85 -8.62 -5.33 -7.36
C ARG A 85 -7.70 -5.74 -8.51
N ALA A 86 -7.13 -4.78 -9.23
CA ALA A 86 -6.26 -5.03 -10.38
C ALA A 86 -4.90 -5.66 -10.02
N LYS A 87 -4.52 -5.68 -8.74
CA LYS A 87 -3.25 -6.26 -8.25
C LYS A 87 -3.41 -7.53 -7.41
N ILE A 88 -4.64 -7.97 -7.12
CA ILE A 88 -4.92 -9.18 -6.32
C ILE A 88 -5.41 -10.36 -7.19
N ASP A 89 -5.65 -10.14 -8.49
CA ASP A 89 -5.87 -11.20 -9.50
C ASP A 89 -4.57 -11.47 -10.29
#